data_AF-A0A7V0P6E1-F1
#
_entry.id   AF-A0A7V0P6E1-F1
#
_cell.length_a   1.000
_cell.length_b   1.000
_cell.length_c   1.000
_cell.angle_alpha   90.00
_cell.angle_beta   90.00
_cell.angle_gamma   90.00
#
_symmetry.space_group_name_H-M   'P 1'
#
loop_
_entity.id
_entity.type
_entity.pdbx_description
1 polymer ?
#
loop_
_entity_poly.entity_id
_entity_poly.type
_entity_poly.pdbx_seq_one_letter_code
_entity_poly.pdbx_strand_id
1 'polypeptide(L)'
;MGPLKPARRWTVEKVKISPGKLRGLRRLADEEGRFRMMAIDQRGSLKRMIKKATGREATYEDLAQVKKLIVKVLSPYSSATLIDPTYGFPNAAKYIPPEVGLLLAAEETGYLPAGTGEKERKSRLLEGWGVEKIKRAGADGVKLLLYYRDDASPEVVEHQRRIARQVGEECRAYDLPYVLELVSYPFKEDEAKAEDYEKNPEAAKNFARRKPEIVFSYVKEFAKPEYHVDILKVEFPADLKFCKEYADGTFDGIKRDPVYDLSEVEDFVREVTRLAKVPWVILSAGVGIEEFLEEVEIASRGGASGFLCGRALWKYCVDFYPDVEAVEEWLMTSGVENFQRLYAASAQAKPFFETEAFGSFSNLELTDKGPDWYKLYPGFGSA
;
A
#
# COMPACT_ATOMS: atom_id res chain seq x y z
N MET A 1 30.30 19.30 51.14
CA MET A 1 29.50 18.47 50.20
C MET A 1 28.31 19.31 49.75
N GLY A 2 28.35 19.85 48.54
CA GLY A 2 27.21 20.61 47.99
C GLY A 2 26.08 19.67 47.58
N PRO A 3 24.81 20.11 47.65
CA PRO A 3 23.68 19.28 47.26
C PRO A 3 23.73 18.93 45.76
N LEU A 4 23.66 17.64 45.46
CA LEU A 4 23.51 17.13 44.10
C LEU A 4 22.28 17.75 43.44
N LYS A 5 22.46 18.38 42.29
CA LYS A 5 21.34 18.85 41.45
C LYS A 5 20.47 17.64 41.07
N PRO A 6 19.13 17.74 41.14
CA PRO A 6 18.26 16.64 40.73
C PRO A 6 18.50 16.33 39.25
N ALA A 7 18.67 15.04 38.95
CA ALA A 7 18.79 14.55 37.58
C ALA A 7 17.60 15.04 36.75
N ARG A 8 17.87 15.62 35.59
CA ARG A 8 16.83 15.96 34.60
C ARG A 8 16.09 14.66 34.27
N ARG A 9 14.84 14.53 34.73
CA ARG A 9 13.92 13.51 34.21
C ARG A 9 13.64 13.87 32.77
N TRP A 10 14.24 13.14 31.84
CA TRP A 10 13.82 13.13 30.45
C TRP A 10 12.50 12.37 30.39
N THR A 11 11.37 13.05 30.59
CA THR A 11 10.07 12.48 30.25
C THR A 11 9.95 12.48 28.74
N VAL A 12 10.18 11.32 28.11
CA VAL A 12 9.84 11.12 26.70
C VAL A 12 8.33 11.26 26.59
N GLU A 13 7.86 12.20 25.77
CA GLU A 13 6.44 12.39 25.50
C GLU A 13 5.87 11.09 24.88
N LYS A 14 4.78 10.59 25.45
CA LYS A 14 4.14 9.35 24.99
C LYS A 14 3.34 9.63 23.72
N VAL A 15 3.37 8.70 22.78
CA VAL A 15 2.55 8.75 21.58
C VAL A 15 1.15 8.24 21.92
N LYS A 16 0.17 9.14 21.82
CA LYS A 16 -1.23 8.84 22.12
C LYS A 16 -1.91 8.18 20.93
N ILE A 17 -2.61 7.08 21.17
CA ILE A 17 -3.33 6.32 20.15
C ILE A 17 -4.65 5.77 20.70
N SER A 18 -5.68 5.70 19.87
CA SER A 18 -6.95 5.07 20.22
C SER A 18 -6.83 3.55 20.23
N PRO A 19 -7.63 2.83 21.04
CA PRO A 19 -7.50 1.38 21.18
C PRO A 19 -7.74 0.62 19.88
N GLY A 20 -8.68 1.03 19.05
CA GLY A 20 -9.02 0.42 17.77
C GLY A 20 -7.91 0.59 16.75
N LYS A 21 -7.33 1.79 16.60
CA LYS A 21 -6.12 2.01 15.80
C LYS A 21 -4.95 1.17 16.29
N LEU A 22 -4.65 1.14 17.60
CA LEU A 22 -3.56 0.33 18.13
C LEU A 22 -3.77 -1.17 17.85
N ARG A 23 -4.98 -1.68 18.11
CA ARG A 23 -5.30 -3.09 17.85
C ARG A 23 -5.27 -3.41 16.37
N GLY A 24 -5.82 -2.54 15.52
CA GLY A 24 -5.82 -2.69 14.07
C GLY A 24 -4.39 -2.74 13.52
N LEU A 25 -3.52 -1.79 13.88
CA LEU A 25 -2.10 -1.82 13.46
C LEU A 25 -1.41 -3.13 13.85
N ARG A 26 -1.68 -3.63 15.07
CA ARG A 26 -1.15 -4.94 15.53
C ARG A 26 -1.74 -6.14 14.79
N ARG A 27 -2.95 -6.01 14.26
CA ARG A 27 -3.61 -7.04 13.43
C ARG A 27 -3.11 -7.02 11.99
N LEU A 28 -2.69 -5.85 11.51
CA LEU A 28 -2.12 -5.70 10.18
C LEU A 28 -0.65 -6.13 10.09
N ALA A 29 0.05 -6.15 11.22
CA ALA A 29 1.43 -6.58 11.32
C ALA A 29 1.55 -8.05 11.75
N ASP A 30 2.69 -8.66 11.42
CA ASP A 30 3.08 -9.96 11.97
C ASP A 30 3.59 -9.84 13.42
N GLU A 31 4.02 -10.96 13.99
CA GLU A 31 4.57 -11.02 15.36
C GLU A 31 5.84 -10.20 15.56
N GLU A 32 6.58 -9.92 14.49
CA GLU A 32 7.77 -9.06 14.49
C GLU A 32 7.41 -7.57 14.36
N GLY A 33 6.12 -7.24 14.23
CA GLY A 33 5.63 -5.88 14.04
C GLY A 33 5.83 -5.37 12.61
N ARG A 34 6.03 -6.25 11.63
CA ARG A 34 6.25 -5.91 10.21
C ARG A 34 4.97 -6.12 9.41
N PHE A 35 4.72 -5.23 8.47
CA PHE A 35 3.57 -5.32 7.57
C PHE A 35 3.95 -6.18 6.36
N ARG A 36 3.71 -7.49 6.43
CA ARG A 36 3.94 -8.44 5.32
C ARG A 36 2.60 -8.87 4.74
N MET A 37 1.99 -7.97 3.98
CA MET A 37 0.57 -8.04 3.65
C MET A 37 0.34 -8.42 2.18
N MET A 38 -0.80 -9.06 1.90
CA MET A 38 -1.25 -9.41 0.55
C MET A 38 -2.35 -8.45 0.09
N ALA A 39 -2.37 -8.11 -1.20
CA ALA A 39 -3.43 -7.34 -1.84
C ALA A 39 -4.08 -8.11 -3.01
N ILE A 40 -5.40 -8.21 -2.96
CA ILE A 40 -6.25 -8.79 -4.01
C ILE A 40 -7.51 -7.94 -4.22
N ASP A 41 -7.43 -6.62 -4.02
CA ASP A 41 -8.49 -5.62 -4.26
C ASP A 41 -8.61 -5.18 -5.74
N GLN A 42 -7.75 -5.73 -6.61
CA GLN A 42 -7.73 -5.42 -8.03
C GLN A 42 -9.03 -5.86 -8.72
N ARG A 43 -9.70 -4.92 -9.38
CA ARG A 43 -10.97 -5.17 -10.10
C ARG A 43 -10.75 -5.06 -11.61
N GLY A 44 -10.59 -3.84 -12.13
CA GLY A 44 -10.42 -3.63 -13.58
C GLY A 44 -9.18 -4.30 -14.17
N SER A 45 -8.04 -4.34 -13.46
CA SER A 45 -6.84 -5.03 -13.95
C SER A 45 -6.99 -6.55 -13.95
N LEU A 46 -7.64 -7.14 -12.95
CA LEU A 46 -7.92 -8.57 -12.93
C LEU A 46 -8.88 -8.97 -14.05
N LYS A 47 -9.91 -8.14 -14.32
CA LYS A 47 -10.82 -8.32 -15.45
C LYS A 47 -10.06 -8.43 -16.79
N ARG A 48 -9.09 -7.54 -17.01
CA ARG A 48 -8.23 -7.58 -18.22
C ARG A 48 -7.34 -8.81 -18.30
N MET A 49 -6.79 -9.26 -17.16
CA MET A 49 -5.96 -10.46 -17.12
C MET A 49 -6.76 -11.72 -17.44
N ILE A 50 -7.96 -11.87 -16.85
CA ILE A 50 -8.85 -12.99 -17.16
C ILE A 50 -9.28 -12.95 -18.63
N LYS A 51 -9.60 -11.77 -19.17
CA LYS A 51 -9.90 -11.62 -20.61
C LYS A 51 -8.75 -12.08 -21.50
N LYS A 52 -7.51 -11.75 -21.13
CA LYS A 52 -6.32 -12.18 -21.87
C LYS A 52 -6.15 -13.70 -21.84
N ALA A 53 -6.33 -14.33 -20.67
CA ALA A 53 -6.19 -15.77 -20.51
C ALA A 53 -7.30 -16.57 -21.20
N THR A 54 -8.55 -16.09 -21.13
CA THR A 54 -9.73 -16.83 -21.60
C THR A 54 -10.22 -16.44 -22.99
N GLY A 55 -9.78 -15.30 -23.52
CA GLY A 55 -10.30 -14.73 -24.77
C GLY A 55 -11.70 -14.11 -24.68
N ARG A 56 -12.36 -14.12 -23.50
CA ARG A 56 -13.72 -13.57 -23.31
C ARG A 56 -13.79 -12.51 -22.22
N GLU A 57 -14.85 -11.71 -22.21
CA GLU A 57 -15.12 -10.80 -21.09
C GLU A 57 -15.30 -11.59 -19.79
N ALA A 58 -14.63 -11.12 -18.74
CA ALA A 58 -14.73 -11.72 -17.42
C ALA A 58 -16.05 -11.31 -16.73
N THR A 59 -16.70 -12.31 -16.15
CA THR A 59 -17.96 -12.23 -15.40
C THR A 59 -17.70 -11.92 -13.94
N TYR A 60 -18.76 -11.66 -13.17
CA TYR A 60 -18.64 -11.51 -11.72
C TYR A 60 -18.06 -12.77 -11.08
N GLU A 61 -18.54 -13.93 -11.51
CA GLU A 61 -18.18 -15.25 -11.01
C GLU A 61 -16.70 -15.57 -11.27
N ASP A 62 -16.15 -15.15 -12.42
CA ASP A 62 -14.73 -15.34 -12.72
C ASP A 62 -13.85 -14.57 -11.72
N LEU A 63 -14.17 -13.29 -11.47
CA LEU A 63 -13.43 -12.47 -10.52
C LEU A 63 -13.57 -13.03 -9.09
N ALA A 64 -14.78 -13.40 -8.69
CA ALA A 64 -15.05 -13.99 -7.38
C ALA A 64 -14.27 -15.30 -7.17
N GLN A 65 -14.25 -16.18 -8.16
CA GLN A 65 -13.56 -17.47 -8.07
C GLN A 65 -12.04 -17.31 -8.00
N VAL A 66 -11.44 -16.47 -8.86
CA VAL A 66 -9.99 -16.23 -8.81
C VAL A 66 -9.58 -15.59 -7.48
N LYS A 67 -10.32 -14.59 -7.00
CA LYS A 67 -10.05 -13.94 -5.70
C LYS A 67 -10.16 -14.93 -4.54
N LYS A 68 -11.20 -15.77 -4.54
CA LYS A 68 -11.39 -16.81 -3.53
C LYS A 68 -10.23 -17.79 -3.49
N LEU A 69 -9.74 -18.26 -4.65
CA LEU A 69 -8.58 -19.19 -4.71
C LEU A 69 -7.33 -18.54 -4.14
N ILE A 70 -7.02 -17.31 -4.55
CA ILE A 70 -5.87 -16.54 -4.05
C ILE A 70 -5.96 -16.35 -2.53
N VAL A 71 -7.11 -15.93 -2.01
CA VAL A 71 -7.32 -15.76 -0.56
C VAL A 71 -7.16 -17.08 0.17
N LYS A 72 -7.83 -18.15 -0.28
CA LYS A 72 -7.79 -19.46 0.37
C LYS A 72 -6.36 -19.98 0.49
N VAL A 73 -5.54 -19.82 -0.55
CA VAL A 73 -4.19 -20.41 -0.58
C VAL A 73 -3.15 -19.49 0.04
N LEU A 74 -3.18 -18.19 -0.27
CA LEU A 74 -2.08 -17.26 0.07
C LEU A 74 -2.32 -16.41 1.32
N SER A 75 -3.58 -16.19 1.72
CA SER A 75 -3.88 -15.43 2.94
C SER A 75 -3.17 -15.96 4.21
N PRO A 76 -3.05 -17.28 4.44
CA PRO A 76 -2.35 -17.82 5.61
C PRO A 76 -0.88 -17.43 5.76
N TYR A 77 -0.24 -16.99 4.67
CA TYR A 77 1.15 -16.54 4.70
C TYR A 77 1.27 -15.04 4.98
N SER A 78 0.19 -14.28 4.88
CA SER A 78 0.19 -12.83 5.08
C SER A 78 -0.14 -12.44 6.51
N SER A 79 0.47 -11.36 7.00
CA SER A 79 0.02 -10.68 8.23
C SER A 79 -1.38 -10.10 8.08
N ALA A 80 -1.72 -9.56 6.90
CA ALA A 80 -3.06 -9.12 6.55
C ALA A 80 -3.37 -9.26 5.06
N THR A 81 -4.65 -9.37 4.75
CA THR A 81 -5.19 -9.42 3.38
C THR A 81 -6.05 -8.18 3.10
N LEU A 82 -5.65 -7.42 2.07
CA LEU A 82 -6.44 -6.36 1.45
C LEU A 82 -7.30 -6.94 0.32
N ILE A 83 -8.61 -6.71 0.41
CA ILE A 83 -9.59 -7.25 -0.54
C ILE A 83 -10.69 -6.23 -0.84
N ASP A 84 -11.27 -6.29 -2.04
CA ASP A 84 -12.37 -5.40 -2.43
C ASP A 84 -13.73 -5.89 -1.90
N PRO A 85 -14.68 -4.98 -1.63
CA PRO A 85 -16.00 -5.33 -1.12
C PRO A 85 -16.96 -5.88 -2.20
N THR A 86 -16.60 -5.83 -3.49
CA THR A 86 -17.51 -6.16 -4.59
C THR A 86 -17.46 -7.65 -4.95
N TYR A 87 -16.27 -8.15 -5.28
CA TYR A 87 -16.06 -9.50 -5.78
C TYR A 87 -15.37 -10.38 -4.74
N GLY A 88 -14.40 -9.80 -4.01
CA GLY A 88 -13.54 -10.56 -3.11
C GLY A 88 -14.21 -10.88 -1.78
N PHE A 89 -14.42 -9.86 -0.93
CA PHE A 89 -14.85 -10.07 0.45
C PHE A 89 -16.12 -10.91 0.58
N PRO A 90 -17.22 -10.66 -0.18
CA PRO A 90 -18.43 -11.47 -0.08
C PRO A 90 -18.23 -12.97 -0.39
N ASN A 91 -17.23 -13.32 -1.21
CA ASN A 91 -16.99 -14.69 -1.66
C ASN A 91 -15.84 -15.38 -0.94
N ALA A 92 -14.97 -14.62 -0.28
CA ALA A 92 -13.72 -15.11 0.28
C ALA A 92 -13.61 -14.97 1.81
N ALA A 93 -14.49 -14.19 2.47
CA ALA A 93 -14.35 -13.86 3.90
C ALA A 93 -14.11 -15.06 4.81
N LYS A 94 -14.82 -16.19 4.60
CA LYS A 94 -14.69 -17.40 5.42
C LYS A 94 -13.36 -18.15 5.26
N TYR A 95 -12.55 -17.79 4.26
CA TYR A 95 -11.24 -18.38 3.99
C TYR A 95 -10.08 -17.54 4.51
N ILE A 96 -10.36 -16.34 5.03
CA ILE A 96 -9.34 -15.52 5.70
C ILE A 96 -9.13 -16.10 7.10
N PRO A 97 -7.90 -16.52 7.46
CA PRO A 97 -7.64 -17.12 8.77
C PRO A 97 -7.88 -16.13 9.91
N PRO A 98 -8.32 -16.59 11.11
CA PRO A 98 -8.60 -15.71 12.26
C PRO A 98 -7.42 -14.85 12.72
N GLU A 99 -6.19 -15.30 12.50
CA GLU A 99 -4.95 -14.60 12.84
C GLU A 99 -4.58 -13.50 11.84
N VAL A 100 -5.08 -13.57 10.60
CA VAL A 100 -4.75 -12.65 9.51
C VAL A 100 -5.62 -11.40 9.59
N GLY A 101 -4.99 -10.23 9.56
CA GLY A 101 -5.70 -8.94 9.52
C GLY A 101 -6.51 -8.75 8.24
N LEU A 102 -7.61 -7.99 8.33
CA LEU A 102 -8.46 -7.66 7.19
C LEU A 102 -8.40 -6.17 6.83
N LEU A 103 -8.04 -5.87 5.58
CA LEU A 103 -8.16 -4.54 4.98
C LEU A 103 -9.25 -4.55 3.90
N LEU A 104 -10.11 -3.54 3.90
CA LEU A 104 -11.10 -3.33 2.83
C LEU A 104 -10.84 -2.01 2.08
N ALA A 105 -10.90 -2.10 0.75
CA ALA A 105 -10.80 -0.93 -0.11
C ALA A 105 -12.06 -0.05 -0.01
N ALA A 106 -11.86 1.26 0.05
CA ALA A 106 -12.91 2.28 0.07
C ALA A 106 -13.16 2.91 -1.31
N GLU A 107 -12.17 2.89 -2.20
CA GLU A 107 -12.28 3.51 -3.51
C GLU A 107 -13.04 2.65 -4.54
N GLU A 108 -13.60 3.32 -5.54
CA GLU A 108 -14.02 2.72 -6.78
C GLU A 108 -12.79 2.36 -7.66
N THR A 109 -12.90 1.33 -8.49
CA THR A 109 -11.80 0.95 -9.39
C THR A 109 -11.63 1.95 -10.52
N GLY A 110 -10.37 2.29 -10.83
CA GLY A 110 -10.05 3.21 -11.92
C GLY A 110 -10.06 4.66 -11.44
N TYR A 111 -10.32 5.58 -12.36
CA TYR A 111 -10.33 7.01 -12.11
C TYR A 111 -11.30 7.70 -13.05
N LEU A 112 -11.76 8.89 -12.67
CA LEU A 112 -12.39 9.82 -13.59
C LEU A 112 -11.31 10.62 -14.32
N PRO A 113 -11.27 10.58 -15.67
CA PRO A 113 -10.45 11.50 -16.45
C PRO A 113 -10.85 12.95 -16.15
N ALA A 114 -9.86 13.83 -16.05
CA ALA A 114 -10.04 15.23 -15.70
C ALA A 114 -8.96 16.11 -16.33
N GLY A 115 -9.10 17.42 -16.14
CA GLY A 115 -8.15 18.41 -16.65
C GLY A 115 -8.14 18.53 -18.17
N THR A 116 -7.20 19.32 -18.68
CA THR A 116 -7.06 19.54 -20.13
C THR A 116 -6.63 18.26 -20.82
N GLY A 117 -7.39 17.84 -21.84
CA GLY A 117 -7.10 16.63 -22.60
C GLY A 117 -7.34 15.32 -21.85
N GLU A 118 -8.08 15.36 -20.73
CA GLU A 118 -8.49 14.18 -19.95
C GLU A 118 -7.32 13.32 -19.43
N LYS A 119 -6.14 13.92 -19.26
CA LYS A 119 -4.92 13.23 -18.80
C LYS A 119 -4.79 13.18 -17.27
N GLU A 120 -5.52 14.03 -16.54
CA GLU A 120 -5.52 14.04 -15.07
C GLU A 120 -6.50 13.02 -14.51
N ARG A 121 -6.32 12.64 -13.24
CA ARG A 121 -7.06 11.52 -12.64
C ARG A 121 -7.67 11.93 -11.30
N LYS A 122 -8.99 11.83 -11.19
CA LYS A 122 -9.70 11.94 -9.92
C LYS A 122 -10.09 10.55 -9.40
N SER A 123 -9.69 10.25 -8.17
CA SER A 123 -10.17 9.06 -7.46
C SER A 123 -11.60 9.26 -6.97
N ARG A 124 -12.32 8.16 -6.75
CA ARG A 124 -13.69 8.18 -6.22
C ARG A 124 -13.86 7.16 -5.12
N LEU A 125 -14.72 7.47 -4.16
CA LEU A 125 -15.21 6.49 -3.19
C LEU A 125 -16.27 5.61 -3.83
N LEU A 126 -16.38 4.38 -3.38
CA LEU A 126 -17.41 3.46 -3.83
C LEU A 126 -18.78 3.91 -3.30
N GLU A 127 -19.74 4.12 -4.20
CA GLU A 127 -21.07 4.61 -3.83
C GLU A 127 -21.76 3.66 -2.84
N GLY A 128 -22.32 4.22 -1.77
CA GLY A 128 -22.99 3.44 -0.72
C GLY A 128 -22.05 2.60 0.14
N TRP A 129 -20.72 2.76 0.04
CA TRP A 129 -19.72 2.05 0.84
C TRP A 129 -18.78 3.04 1.52
N GLY A 130 -18.88 3.18 2.84
CA GLY A 130 -18.08 4.09 3.65
C GLY A 130 -17.42 3.38 4.83
N VAL A 131 -16.62 4.11 5.61
CA VAL A 131 -15.83 3.53 6.72
C VAL A 131 -16.71 2.86 7.77
N GLU A 132 -17.91 3.38 8.04
CA GLU A 132 -18.87 2.73 8.94
C GLU A 132 -19.19 1.30 8.51
N LYS A 133 -19.45 1.08 7.22
CA LYS A 133 -19.75 -0.25 6.67
C LYS A 133 -18.51 -1.15 6.67
N ILE A 134 -17.34 -0.58 6.41
CA ILE A 134 -16.05 -1.29 6.53
C ILE A 134 -15.84 -1.78 7.96
N LYS A 135 -16.09 -0.93 8.97
CA LYS A 135 -16.03 -1.32 10.39
C LYS A 135 -17.03 -2.43 10.69
N ARG A 136 -18.29 -2.26 10.25
CA ARG A 136 -19.36 -3.25 10.46
C ARG A 136 -19.07 -4.59 9.78
N ALA A 137 -18.31 -4.59 8.68
CA ALA A 137 -17.85 -5.80 8.00
C ALA A 137 -16.74 -6.55 8.75
N GLY A 138 -16.20 -5.97 9.84
CA GLY A 138 -15.18 -6.60 10.67
C GLY A 138 -13.75 -6.33 10.21
N ALA A 139 -13.52 -5.32 9.38
CA ALA A 139 -12.17 -4.96 8.94
C ALA A 139 -11.30 -4.42 10.09
N ASP A 140 -10.02 -4.76 10.05
CA ASP A 140 -8.98 -4.25 10.94
C ASP A 140 -8.38 -2.94 10.45
N GLY A 141 -8.65 -2.55 9.19
CA GLY A 141 -8.26 -1.25 8.64
C GLY A 141 -8.97 -0.91 7.33
N VAL A 142 -8.88 0.36 6.95
CA VAL A 142 -9.43 0.91 5.72
C VAL A 142 -8.30 1.23 4.77
N LYS A 143 -8.48 0.91 3.49
CA LYS A 143 -7.56 1.33 2.44
C LYS A 143 -8.23 2.29 1.46
N LEU A 144 -7.52 3.35 1.06
CA LEU A 144 -7.91 4.26 -0.02
C LEU A 144 -6.79 4.38 -1.04
N LEU A 145 -7.09 4.39 -2.35
CA LEU A 145 -6.12 4.72 -3.40
C LEU A 145 -6.37 6.09 -4.01
N LEU A 146 -5.32 6.91 -4.06
CA LEU A 146 -5.29 8.18 -4.77
C LEU A 146 -4.27 8.15 -5.91
N TYR A 147 -4.72 8.54 -7.10
CA TYR A 147 -3.82 8.98 -8.15
C TYR A 147 -3.39 10.41 -7.86
N TYR A 148 -2.09 10.70 -7.75
CA TYR A 148 -1.66 12.03 -7.35
C TYR A 148 -0.48 12.55 -8.15
N ARG A 149 -0.59 13.82 -8.52
CA ARG A 149 0.41 14.67 -9.15
C ARG A 149 0.19 16.07 -8.58
N ASP A 150 1.20 16.63 -7.92
CA ASP A 150 1.13 17.99 -7.35
C ASP A 150 1.16 19.07 -8.45
N ASP A 151 1.67 18.71 -9.62
CA ASP A 151 1.66 19.50 -10.84
C ASP A 151 0.39 19.34 -11.69
N ALA A 152 -0.65 18.67 -11.17
CA ALA A 152 -1.99 18.65 -11.78
C ALA A 152 -2.74 19.98 -11.53
N SER A 153 -3.91 20.14 -12.16
CA SER A 153 -4.73 21.33 -11.96
C SER A 153 -5.12 21.51 -10.47
N PRO A 154 -5.22 22.76 -9.96
CA PRO A 154 -5.57 22.99 -8.56
C PRO A 154 -6.87 22.31 -8.11
N GLU A 155 -7.83 22.19 -9.03
CA GLU A 155 -9.11 21.51 -8.79
C GLU A 155 -8.94 20.00 -8.56
N VAL A 156 -8.10 19.33 -9.37
CA VAL A 156 -7.80 17.89 -9.22
C VAL A 156 -7.01 17.64 -7.94
N VAL A 157 -5.99 18.47 -7.67
CA VAL A 157 -5.20 18.37 -6.43
C VAL A 157 -6.10 18.51 -5.20
N GLU A 158 -6.96 19.53 -5.16
CA GLU A 158 -7.86 19.74 -4.03
C GLU A 158 -8.91 18.64 -3.90
N HIS A 159 -9.41 18.10 -5.01
CA HIS A 159 -10.31 16.94 -4.98
C HIS A 159 -9.68 15.73 -4.27
N GLN A 160 -8.42 15.42 -4.59
CA GLN A 160 -7.72 14.29 -3.95
C GLN A 160 -7.45 14.57 -2.46
N ARG A 161 -7.03 15.79 -2.11
CA ARG A 161 -6.84 16.19 -0.71
C ARG A 161 -8.13 16.10 0.10
N ARG A 162 -9.25 16.58 -0.45
CA ARG A 162 -10.55 16.54 0.21
C ARG A 162 -11.01 15.11 0.50
N ILE A 163 -10.89 14.21 -0.47
CA ILE A 163 -11.25 12.79 -0.28
C ILE A 163 -10.33 12.14 0.78
N ALA A 164 -9.03 12.45 0.77
CA ALA A 164 -8.09 11.94 1.76
C ALA A 164 -8.47 12.37 3.20
N ARG A 165 -8.81 13.66 3.40
CA ARG A 165 -9.25 14.19 4.70
C ARG A 165 -10.56 13.56 5.14
N GLN A 166 -11.54 13.47 4.25
CA GLN A 166 -12.84 12.87 4.55
C GLN A 166 -12.67 11.44 5.08
N VAL A 167 -11.92 10.58 4.38
CA VAL A 167 -11.69 9.20 4.83
C VAL A 167 -10.88 9.17 6.13
N GLY A 168 -9.91 10.06 6.30
CA GLY A 168 -9.14 10.18 7.56
C GLY A 168 -10.01 10.52 8.78
N GLU A 169 -10.92 11.48 8.63
CA GLU A 169 -11.90 11.86 9.67
C GLU A 169 -12.84 10.69 10.00
N GLU A 170 -13.35 10.00 8.98
CA GLU A 170 -14.17 8.81 9.17
C GLU A 170 -13.41 7.66 9.87
N CYS A 171 -12.17 7.38 9.47
CA CYS A 171 -11.31 6.37 10.13
C CYS A 171 -11.04 6.71 11.59
N ARG A 172 -10.86 8.00 11.92
CA ARG A 172 -10.75 8.47 13.30
C ARG A 172 -12.06 8.24 14.07
N ALA A 173 -13.21 8.55 13.47
CA ALA A 173 -14.52 8.39 14.10
C ALA A 173 -14.88 6.92 14.37
N TYR A 174 -14.51 6.01 13.47
CA TYR A 174 -14.79 4.57 13.59
C TYR A 174 -13.64 3.75 14.19
N ASP A 175 -12.60 4.44 14.66
CA ASP A 175 -11.41 3.91 15.29
C ASP A 175 -10.80 2.74 14.50
N LEU A 176 -10.42 3.04 13.25
CA LEU A 176 -9.74 2.14 12.32
C LEU A 176 -8.42 2.75 11.83
N PRO A 177 -7.35 1.93 11.69
CA PRO A 177 -6.18 2.29 10.91
C PRO A 177 -6.55 2.68 9.47
N TYR A 178 -5.97 3.78 9.02
CA TYR A 178 -6.11 4.29 7.67
C TYR A 178 -4.84 4.06 6.85
N VAL A 179 -4.94 3.19 5.84
CA VAL A 179 -3.90 2.91 4.85
C VAL A 179 -4.16 3.74 3.58
N LEU A 180 -3.31 4.70 3.30
CA LEU A 180 -3.42 5.54 2.10
C LEU A 180 -2.42 5.10 1.03
N GLU A 181 -2.94 4.57 -0.07
CA GLU A 181 -2.20 4.19 -1.27
C GLU A 181 -2.07 5.37 -2.23
N LEU A 182 -0.82 5.68 -2.61
CA LEU A 182 -0.51 6.79 -3.50
C LEU A 182 0.15 6.25 -4.77
N VAL A 183 -0.41 6.63 -5.92
CA VAL A 183 0.02 6.16 -7.23
C VAL A 183 0.28 7.34 -8.15
N SER A 184 1.52 7.45 -8.61
CA SER A 184 1.93 8.35 -9.67
C SER A 184 1.40 7.89 -11.04
N TYR A 185 1.41 8.80 -12.01
CA TYR A 185 1.10 8.46 -13.38
C TYR A 185 1.77 9.43 -14.36
N PRO A 186 2.14 8.95 -15.56
CA PRO A 186 2.50 9.82 -16.67
C PRO A 186 1.29 10.66 -17.06
N PHE A 187 1.48 11.97 -17.18
CA PHE A 187 0.41 12.85 -17.69
C PHE A 187 0.89 14.02 -18.52
N LYS A 188 2.18 14.39 -18.43
CA LYS A 188 2.76 15.33 -19.39
C LYS A 188 3.03 14.66 -20.73
N GLU A 189 3.13 15.45 -21.79
CA GLU A 189 3.30 14.93 -23.15
C GLU A 189 4.63 14.23 -23.37
N ASP A 190 5.65 14.62 -22.59
CA ASP A 190 6.99 14.06 -22.58
C ASP A 190 7.15 12.91 -21.58
N GLU A 191 6.05 12.35 -21.03
CA GLU A 191 6.08 11.25 -20.08
C GLU A 191 5.35 10.01 -20.63
N ALA A 192 5.96 8.84 -20.50
CA ALA A 192 5.34 7.54 -20.79
C ALA A 192 5.74 6.51 -19.72
N LYS A 193 5.09 5.35 -19.70
CA LYS A 193 5.51 4.29 -18.78
C LYS A 193 6.69 3.51 -19.35
N ALA A 194 7.41 2.81 -18.48
CA ALA A 194 8.54 1.96 -18.87
C ALA A 194 8.17 0.82 -19.81
N GLU A 195 6.93 0.33 -19.76
CA GLU A 195 6.44 -0.69 -20.69
C GLU A 195 6.25 -0.14 -22.12
N ASP A 196 6.23 1.18 -22.29
CA ASP A 196 6.17 1.84 -23.59
C ASP A 196 7.56 2.25 -24.11
N TYR A 197 8.66 1.82 -23.46
CA TYR A 197 10.02 2.23 -23.82
C TYR A 197 10.37 1.94 -25.29
N GLU A 198 10.04 0.77 -25.83
CA GLU A 198 10.30 0.46 -27.24
C GLU A 198 9.56 1.38 -28.22
N LYS A 199 8.41 1.93 -27.79
CA LYS A 199 7.58 2.84 -28.62
C LYS A 199 7.97 4.30 -28.42
N ASN A 200 8.36 4.68 -27.20
CA ASN A 200 8.69 6.04 -26.82
C ASN A 200 9.78 6.06 -25.73
N PRO A 201 11.05 5.81 -26.10
CA PRO A 201 12.13 5.61 -25.14
C PRO A 201 12.41 6.88 -24.32
N GLU A 202 12.39 8.05 -24.97
CA GLU A 202 12.65 9.32 -24.30
C GLU A 202 11.56 9.67 -23.30
N ALA A 203 10.28 9.47 -23.65
CA ALA A 203 9.19 9.77 -22.72
C ALA A 203 9.15 8.81 -21.52
N ALA A 204 9.46 7.53 -21.74
CA ALA A 204 9.60 6.55 -20.66
C ALA A 204 10.76 6.92 -19.72
N LYS A 205 11.89 7.33 -20.29
CA LYS A 205 13.07 7.82 -19.56
C LYS A 205 12.77 9.09 -18.75
N ASN A 206 12.01 10.02 -19.31
CA ASN A 206 11.60 11.26 -18.64
C ASN A 206 10.69 10.98 -17.45
N PHE A 207 9.73 10.06 -17.58
CA PHE A 207 8.89 9.68 -16.45
C PHE A 207 9.72 8.98 -15.35
N ALA A 208 10.63 8.08 -15.71
CA ALA A 208 11.54 7.44 -14.76
C ALA A 208 12.39 8.46 -13.99
N ARG A 209 12.95 9.46 -14.69
CA ARG A 209 13.72 10.55 -14.08
C ARG A 209 12.91 11.38 -13.08
N ARG A 210 11.61 11.59 -13.35
CA ARG A 210 10.73 12.42 -12.51
C ARG A 210 10.04 11.64 -11.39
N LYS A 211 9.98 10.31 -11.48
CA LYS A 211 9.31 9.45 -10.51
C LYS A 211 9.72 9.74 -9.06
N PRO A 212 11.03 9.88 -8.70
CA PRO A 212 11.42 10.19 -7.33
C PRO A 212 10.76 11.47 -6.80
N GLU A 213 10.80 12.57 -7.57
CA GLU A 213 10.23 13.86 -7.16
C GLU A 213 8.71 13.78 -6.95
N ILE A 214 8.01 13.06 -7.83
CA ILE A 214 6.56 12.85 -7.72
C ILE A 214 6.24 12.06 -6.45
N VAL A 215 7.00 10.99 -6.19
CA VAL A 215 6.85 10.18 -4.98
C VAL A 215 7.09 11.03 -3.73
N PHE A 216 8.17 11.80 -3.68
CA PHE A 216 8.46 12.67 -2.54
C PHE A 216 7.35 13.68 -2.29
N SER A 217 6.81 14.26 -3.37
CA SER A 217 5.75 15.27 -3.27
C SER A 217 4.49 14.71 -2.62
N TYR A 218 3.99 13.56 -3.09
CA TYR A 218 2.78 12.99 -2.49
C TYR A 218 3.04 12.45 -1.07
N VAL A 219 4.23 11.90 -0.79
CA VAL A 219 4.55 11.39 0.55
C VAL A 219 4.56 12.55 1.54
N LYS A 220 5.24 13.64 1.18
CA LYS A 220 5.31 14.87 1.98
C LYS A 220 3.94 15.50 2.20
N GLU A 221 3.08 15.51 1.17
CA GLU A 221 1.74 16.05 1.29
C GLU A 221 0.90 15.24 2.27
N PHE A 222 0.77 13.93 2.05
CA PHE A 222 -0.18 13.10 2.78
C PHE A 222 0.34 12.55 4.12
N ALA A 223 1.59 12.83 4.46
CA ALA A 223 2.13 12.68 5.81
C ALA A 223 1.61 13.73 6.80
N LYS A 224 0.91 14.78 6.34
CA LYS A 224 0.41 15.84 7.21
C LYS A 224 -0.68 15.30 8.18
N PRO A 225 -0.69 15.75 9.45
CA PRO A 225 -1.63 15.24 10.46
C PRO A 225 -3.12 15.39 10.14
N GLU A 226 -3.49 16.37 9.32
CA GLU A 226 -4.88 16.65 8.91
C GLU A 226 -5.52 15.50 8.11
N TYR A 227 -4.71 14.61 7.51
CA TYR A 227 -5.22 13.46 6.78
C TYR A 227 -5.44 12.22 7.66
N HIS A 228 -4.95 12.23 8.91
CA HIS A 228 -5.09 11.13 9.87
C HIS A 228 -4.65 9.74 9.35
N VAL A 229 -3.71 9.71 8.40
CA VAL A 229 -3.12 8.49 7.83
C VAL A 229 -2.31 7.77 8.90
N ASP A 230 -2.47 6.44 9.00
CA ASP A 230 -1.69 5.61 9.93
C ASP A 230 -0.61 4.81 9.20
N ILE A 231 -0.83 4.46 7.92
CA ILE A 231 0.15 3.77 7.06
C ILE A 231 0.11 4.39 5.66
N LEU A 232 1.27 4.76 5.13
CA LEU A 232 1.40 5.11 3.71
C LEU A 232 1.75 3.86 2.89
N LYS A 233 0.99 3.57 1.84
CA LYS A 233 1.32 2.55 0.85
C LYS A 233 1.86 3.25 -0.40
N VAL A 234 3.15 3.07 -0.67
CA VAL A 234 3.92 3.94 -1.57
C VAL A 234 4.56 3.13 -2.69
N GLU A 235 4.56 3.68 -3.91
CA GLU A 235 5.37 3.13 -5.01
C GLU A 235 6.86 3.18 -4.69
N PHE A 236 7.63 2.22 -5.20
CA PHE A 236 9.08 2.33 -5.16
C PHE A 236 9.51 3.64 -5.86
N PRO A 237 10.36 4.48 -5.24
CA PRO A 237 10.61 5.85 -5.68
C PRO A 237 11.51 5.93 -6.93
N ALA A 238 11.79 4.80 -7.58
CA ALA A 238 12.51 4.70 -8.82
C ALA A 238 11.85 3.64 -9.72
N ASP A 239 12.26 3.58 -10.97
CA ASP A 239 12.06 2.43 -11.86
C ASP A 239 13.41 1.72 -12.03
N LEU A 240 13.57 0.53 -11.44
CA LEU A 240 14.87 -0.14 -11.43
C LEU A 240 15.38 -0.45 -12.84
N LYS A 241 14.51 -0.52 -13.86
CA LYS A 241 14.92 -0.72 -15.26
C LYS A 241 15.74 0.44 -15.84
N PHE A 242 15.71 1.61 -15.19
CA PHE A 242 16.53 2.78 -15.54
C PHE A 242 17.67 3.03 -14.54
N CYS A 243 17.90 2.10 -13.62
CA CYS A 243 19.04 2.11 -12.71
C CYS A 243 20.23 1.42 -13.39
N LYS A 244 21.42 2.01 -13.33
CA LYS A 244 22.64 1.53 -14.03
C LYS A 244 22.90 0.03 -13.89
N GLU A 245 22.66 -0.53 -12.71
CA GLU A 245 22.90 -1.92 -12.33
C GLU A 245 21.94 -2.90 -13.01
N TYR A 246 20.76 -2.43 -13.43
CA TYR A 246 19.71 -3.27 -14.02
C TYR A 246 19.31 -2.83 -15.44
N ALA A 247 19.86 -1.71 -15.93
CA ALA A 247 19.51 -1.08 -17.20
C ALA A 247 19.89 -1.91 -18.44
N ASP A 248 20.70 -2.97 -18.29
CA ASP A 248 20.98 -3.94 -19.36
C ASP A 248 19.85 -4.97 -19.58
N GLY A 249 18.64 -4.71 -19.05
CA GLY A 249 17.45 -5.52 -19.28
C GLY A 249 17.27 -6.66 -18.27
N THR A 250 17.77 -6.50 -17.04
CA THR A 250 17.75 -7.55 -16.01
C THR A 250 16.36 -8.15 -15.76
N PHE A 251 15.30 -7.33 -15.85
CA PHE A 251 13.93 -7.75 -15.51
C PHE A 251 13.05 -8.11 -16.71
N ASP A 252 13.38 -7.63 -17.90
CA ASP A 252 12.51 -7.75 -19.08
C ASP A 252 13.25 -7.91 -20.42
N GLY A 253 14.57 -8.03 -20.41
CA GLY A 253 15.39 -8.18 -21.61
C GLY A 253 15.55 -6.91 -22.46
N ILE A 254 15.04 -5.76 -22.00
CA ILE A 254 15.11 -4.50 -22.74
C ILE A 254 16.21 -3.61 -22.14
N LYS A 255 17.26 -3.38 -22.92
CA LYS A 255 18.33 -2.44 -22.56
C LYS A 255 17.85 -1.00 -22.63
N ARG A 256 18.15 -0.21 -21.60
CA ARG A 256 17.76 1.20 -21.44
C ARG A 256 18.95 2.07 -21.11
N ASP A 257 18.86 3.35 -21.43
CA ASP A 257 19.81 4.33 -20.92
C ASP A 257 19.53 4.59 -19.43
N PRO A 258 20.50 4.41 -18.53
CA PRO A 258 20.27 4.67 -17.12
C PRO A 258 20.08 6.18 -16.86
N VAL A 259 19.29 6.50 -15.84
CA VAL A 259 19.06 7.87 -15.37
C VAL A 259 19.46 8.09 -13.90
N TYR A 260 19.78 7.02 -13.18
CA TYR A 260 20.38 7.01 -11.86
C TYR A 260 21.19 5.72 -11.65
N ASP A 261 22.02 5.69 -10.61
CA ASP A 261 22.64 4.48 -10.07
C ASP A 261 21.98 4.00 -8.77
N LEU A 262 22.40 2.83 -8.28
CA LEU A 262 21.80 2.22 -7.09
C LEU A 262 22.00 3.09 -5.82
N SER A 263 23.10 3.85 -5.73
CA SER A 263 23.33 4.74 -4.59
C SER A 263 22.29 5.85 -4.55
N GLU A 264 21.98 6.45 -5.70
CA GLU A 264 20.91 7.45 -5.83
C GLU A 264 19.53 6.85 -5.50
N VAL A 265 19.25 5.63 -5.97
CA VAL A 265 17.99 4.92 -5.64
C VAL A 265 17.85 4.69 -4.13
N GLU A 266 18.92 4.28 -3.45
CA GLU A 266 18.91 4.12 -2.00
C GLU A 266 18.70 5.46 -1.26
N ASP A 267 19.25 6.56 -1.77
CA ASP A 267 18.98 7.91 -1.25
C ASP A 267 17.51 8.30 -1.43
N PHE A 268 16.89 7.96 -2.56
CA PHE A 268 15.47 8.21 -2.77
C PHE A 268 14.59 7.46 -1.76
N VAL A 269 14.92 6.22 -1.46
CA VAL A 269 14.20 5.44 -0.44
C VAL A 269 14.38 6.04 0.96
N ARG A 270 15.61 6.45 1.32
CA ARG A 270 15.86 7.17 2.59
C ARG A 270 15.03 8.44 2.69
N GLU A 271 14.88 9.18 1.59
CA GLU A 271 14.06 10.38 1.53
C GLU A 271 12.56 10.09 1.71
N VAL A 272 12.04 9.01 1.11
CA VAL A 272 10.66 8.55 1.38
C VAL A 272 10.45 8.30 2.87
N THR A 273 11.36 7.56 3.52
CA THR A 273 11.26 7.29 4.97
C THR A 273 11.28 8.58 5.79
N ARG A 274 12.14 9.55 5.44
CA ARG A 274 12.23 10.84 6.13
C ARG A 274 10.93 11.65 6.01
N LEU A 275 10.30 11.60 4.83
CA LEU A 275 9.10 12.37 4.50
C LEU A 275 7.80 11.71 5.01
N ALA A 276 7.75 10.39 5.12
CA ALA A 276 6.52 9.64 5.42
C ALA A 276 5.90 10.00 6.77
N LYS A 277 6.72 10.28 7.80
CA LYS A 277 6.32 10.60 9.19
C LYS A 277 5.41 9.61 9.92
N VAL A 278 4.88 8.63 9.21
CA VAL A 278 4.15 7.44 9.67
C VAL A 278 4.83 6.20 9.07
N PRO A 279 4.55 4.97 9.57
CA PRO A 279 5.01 3.77 8.90
C PRO A 279 4.59 3.75 7.43
N TRP A 280 5.46 3.24 6.57
CA TRP A 280 5.15 3.09 5.16
C TRP A 280 5.49 1.68 4.69
N VAL A 281 4.73 1.23 3.69
CA VAL A 281 4.91 -0.07 3.04
C VAL A 281 5.01 0.13 1.54
N ILE A 282 5.79 -0.72 0.89
CA ILE A 282 5.90 -0.65 -0.57
C ILE A 282 4.79 -1.42 -1.27
N LEU A 283 4.40 -0.92 -2.44
CA LEU A 283 3.47 -1.60 -3.36
C LEU A 283 4.19 -2.05 -4.62
N SER A 284 3.74 -3.17 -5.20
CA SER A 284 4.47 -3.80 -6.32
C SER A 284 4.24 -3.14 -7.69
N ALA A 285 3.31 -2.19 -7.82
CA ALA A 285 2.95 -1.46 -9.04
C ALA A 285 2.60 -2.27 -10.31
N GLY A 286 2.73 -3.60 -10.31
CA GLY A 286 2.58 -4.47 -11.47
C GLY A 286 3.87 -5.11 -11.98
N VAL A 287 5.02 -4.79 -11.38
CA VAL A 287 6.33 -5.36 -11.73
C VAL A 287 6.38 -6.88 -11.56
N GLY A 288 7.39 -7.52 -12.14
CA GLY A 288 7.66 -8.95 -11.94
C GLY A 288 8.07 -9.26 -10.50
N ILE A 289 8.00 -10.53 -10.10
CA ILE A 289 8.41 -10.93 -8.75
C ILE A 289 9.91 -10.67 -8.52
N GLU A 290 10.76 -10.92 -9.52
CA GLU A 290 12.21 -10.70 -9.41
C GLU A 290 12.55 -9.23 -9.15
N GLU A 291 11.93 -8.32 -9.90
CA GLU A 291 12.08 -6.88 -9.67
C GLU A 291 11.54 -6.46 -8.31
N PHE A 292 10.37 -6.98 -7.91
CA PHE A 292 9.77 -6.60 -6.64
C PHE A 292 10.59 -7.08 -5.43
N LEU A 293 11.29 -8.21 -5.51
CA LEU A 293 12.16 -8.67 -4.43
C LEU A 293 13.31 -7.69 -4.17
N GLU A 294 13.94 -7.19 -5.24
CA GLU A 294 14.96 -6.13 -5.14
C GLU A 294 14.39 -4.85 -4.51
N GLU A 295 13.21 -4.41 -4.98
CA GLU A 295 12.52 -3.24 -4.42
C GLU A 295 12.21 -3.42 -2.91
N VAL A 296 11.75 -4.60 -2.49
CA VAL A 296 11.45 -4.92 -1.08
C VAL A 296 12.72 -4.87 -0.24
N GLU A 297 13.82 -5.45 -0.71
CA GLU A 297 15.07 -5.45 0.03
C GLU A 297 15.58 -4.02 0.23
N ILE A 298 15.69 -3.25 -0.85
CA ILE A 298 16.16 -1.86 -0.81
C ILE A 298 15.25 -1.02 0.09
N ALA A 299 13.93 -1.12 -0.07
CA ALA A 299 12.97 -0.38 0.74
C ALA A 299 13.05 -0.73 2.23
N SER A 300 13.22 -2.02 2.55
CA SER A 300 13.36 -2.49 3.92
C SER A 300 14.61 -1.92 4.58
N ARG A 301 15.76 -1.97 3.90
CA ARG A 301 17.01 -1.34 4.38
C ARG A 301 16.87 0.18 4.55
N GLY A 302 16.09 0.81 3.69
CA GLY A 302 15.83 2.26 3.72
C GLY A 302 14.77 2.70 4.74
N GLY A 303 14.15 1.77 5.48
CA GLY A 303 13.26 2.08 6.61
C GLY A 303 11.77 1.82 6.40
N ALA A 304 11.37 1.17 5.30
CA ALA A 304 10.01 0.67 5.13
C ALA A 304 9.65 -0.33 6.25
N SER A 305 8.38 -0.35 6.63
CA SER A 305 7.85 -1.30 7.60
C SER A 305 7.34 -2.61 6.98
N GLY A 306 7.56 -2.79 5.67
CA GLY A 306 7.25 -4.01 4.93
C GLY A 306 6.63 -3.72 3.57
N PHE A 307 5.72 -4.58 3.14
CA PHE A 307 5.08 -4.53 1.83
C PHE A 307 3.57 -4.79 1.91
N LEU A 308 2.84 -4.26 0.93
CA LEU A 308 1.47 -4.67 0.62
C LEU A 308 1.43 -5.12 -0.85
N CYS A 309 1.74 -6.40 -1.05
CA CYS A 309 2.05 -6.97 -2.36
C CYS A 309 0.79 -7.54 -3.03
N GLY A 310 0.56 -7.15 -4.28
CA GLY A 310 -0.53 -7.69 -5.09
C GLY A 310 0.00 -8.53 -6.24
N ARG A 311 -0.07 -7.96 -7.45
CA ARG A 311 0.18 -8.70 -8.71
C ARG A 311 1.53 -9.43 -8.76
N ALA A 312 2.61 -8.90 -8.19
CA ALA A 312 3.90 -9.60 -8.21
C ALA A 312 3.82 -10.99 -7.54
N LEU A 313 2.95 -11.14 -6.54
CA LEU A 313 2.75 -12.40 -5.83
C LEU A 313 1.94 -13.42 -6.63
N TRP A 314 0.81 -13.02 -7.22
CA TRP A 314 -0.20 -13.96 -7.71
C TRP A 314 -0.56 -13.85 -9.20
N LYS A 315 -0.06 -12.85 -9.95
CA LYS A 315 -0.61 -12.53 -11.29
C LYS A 315 -0.54 -13.68 -12.30
N TYR A 316 0.48 -14.53 -12.22
CA TYR A 316 0.71 -15.63 -13.16
C TYR A 316 -0.24 -16.81 -12.94
N CYS A 317 -0.91 -16.93 -11.78
CA CYS A 317 -1.96 -17.94 -11.62
C CYS A 317 -3.10 -17.74 -12.64
N VAL A 318 -3.34 -16.49 -13.06
CA VAL A 318 -4.45 -16.15 -13.96
C VAL A 318 -4.23 -16.71 -15.37
N ASP A 319 -2.98 -16.98 -15.77
CA ASP A 319 -2.67 -17.56 -17.08
C ASP A 319 -3.19 -18.99 -17.22
N PHE A 320 -3.48 -19.67 -16.10
CA PHE A 320 -4.06 -21.01 -16.07
C PHE A 320 -5.60 -21.01 -16.02
N TYR A 321 -6.24 -19.84 -15.85
CA TYR A 321 -7.70 -19.75 -15.78
C TYR A 321 -8.32 -19.97 -17.18
N PRO A 322 -9.38 -20.79 -17.34
CA PRO A 322 -10.38 -21.20 -16.34
C PRO A 322 -10.14 -22.54 -15.63
N ASP A 323 -8.97 -23.17 -15.80
CA ASP A 323 -8.63 -24.39 -15.08
C ASP A 323 -8.34 -24.08 -13.61
N VAL A 324 -9.35 -24.30 -12.75
CA VAL A 324 -9.28 -23.98 -11.32
C VAL A 324 -8.23 -24.83 -10.60
N GLU A 325 -8.01 -26.07 -11.03
CA GLU A 325 -7.07 -26.99 -10.40
C GLU A 325 -5.65 -26.52 -10.71
N ALA A 326 -5.35 -26.16 -11.96
CA ALA A 326 -4.07 -25.58 -12.34
C ALA A 326 -3.80 -24.22 -11.68
N VAL A 327 -4.83 -23.38 -11.51
CA VAL A 327 -4.72 -22.12 -10.75
C VAL A 327 -4.35 -22.41 -9.29
N GLU A 328 -5.01 -23.36 -8.64
CA GLU A 328 -4.74 -23.72 -7.24
C GLU A 328 -3.35 -24.33 -7.08
N GLU A 329 -2.93 -25.21 -7.99
CA GLU A 329 -1.59 -25.81 -8.03
C GLU A 329 -0.49 -24.75 -8.13
N TRP A 330 -0.63 -23.79 -9.05
CA TRP A 330 0.33 -22.69 -9.18
C TRP A 330 0.39 -21.85 -7.90
N LEU A 331 -0.76 -21.58 -7.28
CA LEU A 331 -0.79 -20.82 -6.03
C LEU A 331 -0.10 -21.57 -4.89
N MET A 332 -0.33 -22.87 -4.74
CA MET A 332 0.28 -23.71 -3.70
C MET A 332 1.79 -23.92 -3.88
N THR A 333 2.30 -23.74 -5.09
CA THR A 333 3.72 -23.85 -5.42
C THR A 333 4.35 -22.46 -5.55
N SER A 334 4.38 -21.90 -6.75
CA SER A 334 5.01 -20.61 -7.05
C SER A 334 4.44 -19.45 -6.24
N GLY A 335 3.12 -19.42 -5.97
CA GLY A 335 2.52 -18.38 -5.15
C GLY A 335 3.04 -18.38 -3.71
N VAL A 336 3.14 -19.55 -3.09
CA VAL A 336 3.72 -19.73 -1.74
C VAL A 336 5.20 -19.41 -1.74
N GLU A 337 5.96 -19.91 -2.72
CA GLU A 337 7.39 -19.62 -2.86
C GLU A 337 7.66 -18.12 -2.98
N ASN A 338 6.89 -17.40 -3.80
CA ASN A 338 6.98 -15.95 -3.93
C ASN A 338 6.76 -15.26 -2.57
N PHE A 339 5.82 -15.75 -1.75
CA PHE A 339 5.59 -15.20 -0.42
C PHE A 339 6.79 -15.43 0.50
N GLN A 340 7.35 -16.64 0.52
CA GLN A 340 8.53 -16.97 1.31
C GLN A 340 9.74 -16.11 0.92
N ARG A 341 9.95 -15.89 -0.38
CA ARG A 341 11.00 -15.01 -0.89
C ARG A 341 10.79 -13.55 -0.44
N LEU A 342 9.54 -13.08 -0.41
CA LEU A 342 9.20 -11.74 0.11
C LEU A 342 9.44 -11.62 1.62
N TYR A 343 9.21 -12.67 2.42
CA TYR A 343 9.62 -12.67 3.84
C TYR A 343 11.12 -12.47 3.98
N ALA A 344 11.91 -13.20 3.18
CA ALA A 344 13.37 -13.08 3.20
C ALA A 344 13.84 -11.68 2.77
N ALA A 345 13.31 -11.16 1.66
CA ALA A 345 13.63 -9.80 1.17
C ALA A 345 13.25 -8.70 2.18
N SER A 346 12.19 -8.92 2.96
CA SER A 346 11.73 -7.98 4.00
C SER A 346 12.33 -8.23 5.40
N ALA A 347 13.38 -9.05 5.52
CA ALA A 347 13.99 -9.37 6.81
C ALA A 347 14.56 -8.14 7.55
N GLN A 348 14.87 -7.06 6.83
CA GLN A 348 15.35 -5.79 7.40
C GLN A 348 14.25 -4.74 7.57
N ALA A 349 12.99 -5.08 7.28
CA ALA A 349 11.88 -4.15 7.44
C ALA A 349 11.74 -3.71 8.90
N LYS A 350 11.46 -2.42 9.09
CA LYS A 350 11.39 -1.82 10.42
C LYS A 350 10.06 -2.14 11.09
N PRO A 351 10.04 -2.75 12.29
CA PRO A 351 8.80 -2.92 13.04
C PRO A 351 8.07 -1.57 13.18
N PHE A 352 6.76 -1.53 12.95
CA PHE A 352 6.04 -0.26 12.80
C PHE A 352 6.21 0.62 14.05
N PHE A 353 6.22 0.04 15.24
CA PHE A 353 6.36 0.74 16.52
C PHE A 353 7.78 1.27 16.79
N GLU A 354 8.78 0.92 15.98
CA GLU A 354 10.15 1.46 16.06
C GLU A 354 10.40 2.59 15.05
N THR A 355 9.42 2.90 14.18
CA THR A 355 9.50 4.07 13.28
C THR A 355 9.55 5.38 14.07
N GLU A 356 9.98 6.48 13.44
CA GLU A 356 10.03 7.81 14.08
C GLU A 356 8.66 8.22 14.65
N ALA A 357 7.57 7.77 14.04
CA ALA A 357 6.19 8.03 14.45
C ALA A 357 5.86 7.53 15.87
N PHE A 358 6.53 6.46 16.31
CA PHE A 358 6.21 5.77 17.57
C PHE A 358 7.42 5.65 18.50
N GLY A 359 8.62 5.51 17.95
CA GLY A 359 9.89 5.38 18.65
C GLY A 359 10.12 4.02 19.33
N SER A 360 9.14 3.52 20.08
CA SER A 360 9.14 2.15 20.60
C SER A 360 7.73 1.72 20.98
N PHE A 361 7.50 0.41 21.11
CA PHE A 361 6.24 -0.11 21.64
C PHE A 361 5.91 0.45 23.04
N SER A 362 6.94 0.67 23.86
CA SER A 362 6.78 1.23 25.22
C SER A 362 6.34 2.70 25.24
N ASN A 363 6.49 3.43 24.12
CA ASN A 363 6.08 4.82 23.99
C ASN A 363 4.59 4.97 23.65
N LEU A 364 3.93 3.90 23.22
CA LEU A 364 2.51 3.90 22.90
C LEU A 364 1.68 3.96 24.18
N GLU A 365 0.73 4.88 24.23
CA GLU A 365 -0.23 4.98 25.32
C GLU A 365 -1.63 5.25 24.79
N LEU A 366 -2.63 4.59 25.38
CA LEU A 366 -4.02 4.86 25.02
C LEU A 366 -4.37 6.31 25.34
N THR A 367 -5.04 6.97 24.41
CA THR A 367 -5.64 8.30 24.64
C THR A 367 -6.54 8.23 25.89
N ASP A 368 -6.39 9.20 26.79
CA ASP A 368 -7.12 9.31 28.06
C ASP A 368 -6.99 8.11 29.02
N LYS A 369 -5.93 7.31 28.90
CA LYS A 369 -5.67 6.17 29.81
C LYS A 369 -5.78 6.59 31.28
N GLY A 370 -6.71 5.95 31.99
CA GLY A 370 -6.98 6.21 33.40
C GLY A 370 -8.14 5.35 33.92
N PRO A 371 -8.48 5.44 35.22
CA PRO A 371 -9.55 4.64 35.83
C PRO A 371 -10.94 4.90 35.22
N ASP A 372 -11.18 6.09 34.66
CA ASP A 372 -12.45 6.47 34.02
C ASP A 372 -12.41 6.35 32.50
N TRP A 373 -11.38 5.72 31.91
CA TRP A 373 -11.19 5.64 30.47
C TRP A 373 -12.44 5.16 29.72
N TYR A 374 -13.10 4.11 30.22
CA TYR A 374 -14.30 3.54 29.58
C TYR A 374 -15.51 4.47 29.56
N LYS A 375 -15.53 5.51 30.40
CA LYS A 375 -16.58 6.55 30.42
C LYS A 375 -16.26 7.69 29.44
N LEU A 376 -14.97 7.98 29.26
CA LEU A 376 -14.48 9.05 28.37
C LEU A 376 -14.38 8.59 26.92
N TYR A 377 -14.18 7.29 26.70
CA TYR A 377 -14.04 6.72 25.38
C TYR A 377 -15.39 6.77 24.63
N PRO A 378 -15.49 7.54 23.52
CA PRO A 378 -16.75 7.79 22.84
C PRO A 378 -17.27 6.53 22.13
N GLY A 379 -18.59 6.38 22.10
CA GLY A 379 -19.25 5.40 21.24
C GLY A 379 -19.33 5.88 19.80
N PHE A 380 -19.83 5.03 18.90
CA PHE A 380 -20.19 5.51 17.57
C PHE A 380 -21.41 6.42 17.63
N GLY A 381 -21.35 7.56 16.94
CA GLY A 381 -22.44 8.54 16.89
C GLY A 381 -22.50 9.52 18.06
N SER A 382 -21.59 9.44 19.05
CA SER A 382 -21.40 10.55 20.01
C SER A 382 -20.63 11.69 19.33
N ALA A 383 -21.24 12.88 19.33
CA ALA A 383 -20.69 14.12 18.78
C ALA A 383 -19.60 14.72 19.67
#